data_AF-A0AA39DGS8-F1
#
_entry.id   AF-A0AA39DGS8-F1
#
_cell.length_a   1.000
_cell.length_b   1.000
_cell.length_c   1.000
_cell.angle_alpha   90.00
_cell.angle_beta   90.00
_cell.angle_gamma   90.00
#
_symmetry.space_group_name_H-M   'P 1'
#
loop_
_entity.id
_entity.type
_entity.pdbx_description
1 polymer ?
#
loop_
_entity_poly.entity_id
_entity_poly.type
_entity_poly.pdbx_seq_one_letter_code
_entity_poly.pdbx_strand_id
1 'polypeptide(L)'
;MGSAGECMGVMGGHGPRRCSFPAIFNFGDSNSDTGGRSAAISEVFLPNGETFFGKASGRFCDGRLILDFISETLGLPYLNAYLDSMGANFWHGANFATGGSSIRPGGYSPFHLEIQLAQFKRFKSQTTALYQQLNHNCTTPPFKSNLPRPKDFSKALYTIDIGQNDLAYGFQHTNEEKVVASIPDILNVFSGVVHELYKEGARAFWIHNTGPIGCLPYSVIYYQQKPRNLDRYGCVKPHNKVAQEFNKQLKDVVIKLRAQLPHAAFTCVDVYSVKYSLVSQAKDLGNSRKTNHNAVIFLRFFLKLNHV
;
A
#
# COMPACT_ATOMS: atom_id res chain seq x y z
N MET A 1 7.45 10.64 17.25
CA MET A 1 8.06 11.43 16.17
C MET A 1 9.22 10.62 15.62
N GLY A 2 8.99 9.84 14.56
CA GLY A 2 10.04 9.07 13.88
C GLY A 2 10.64 9.94 12.78
N SER A 3 11.96 10.00 12.71
CA SER A 3 12.70 10.67 11.65
C SER A 3 12.28 10.10 10.29
N ALA A 4 11.86 10.99 9.39
CA ALA A 4 11.62 10.65 8.00
C ALA A 4 12.96 10.38 7.31
N GLY A 5 13.20 9.12 6.93
CA GLY A 5 14.09 8.72 5.85
C GLY A 5 15.55 9.16 5.97
N GLU A 6 16.32 8.52 6.84
CA GLU A 6 17.77 8.43 6.65
C GLU A 6 18.08 7.26 5.71
N CYS A 7 18.58 7.55 4.51
CA CYS A 7 19.12 6.54 3.62
C CYS A 7 20.57 6.23 4.02
N MET A 8 20.93 4.96 4.19
CA MET A 8 22.32 4.52 4.40
C MET A 8 23.15 4.81 3.14
N GLY A 9 23.87 5.93 3.14
CA GLY A 9 24.91 6.24 2.16
C GLY A 9 26.30 6.00 2.77
N VAL A 10 27.12 5.20 2.09
CA VAL A 10 28.52 5.00 2.47
C VAL A 10 29.31 6.30 2.29
N MET A 11 29.94 6.73 3.39
CA MET A 11 31.06 7.67 3.59
C MET A 11 31.23 8.85 2.62
N GLY A 12 31.09 10.06 3.17
CA GLY A 12 31.54 11.32 2.56
C GLY A 12 30.83 12.50 3.22
N GLY A 13 31.46 13.10 4.22
CA GLY A 13 30.86 14.05 5.15
C GLY A 13 30.17 15.24 4.47
N HIS A 14 28.84 15.25 4.52
CA HIS A 14 27.92 16.39 4.49
C HIS A 14 26.64 15.92 5.23
N GLY A 15 25.89 16.84 5.87
CA GLY A 15 24.73 16.55 6.74
C GLY A 15 23.67 15.61 6.12
N PRO A 16 22.64 15.20 6.89
CA PRO A 16 21.71 14.14 6.47
C PRO A 16 21.16 14.40 5.07
N ARG A 17 21.58 13.58 4.10
CA ARG A 17 21.13 13.68 2.72
C ARG A 17 19.65 13.30 2.69
N ARG A 18 18.78 14.25 2.33
CA ARG A 18 17.38 13.95 2.03
C ARG A 18 17.33 12.92 0.90
N CYS A 19 16.71 11.77 1.16
CA CYS A 19 16.43 10.80 0.10
C CYS A 19 15.53 11.48 -0.94
N SER A 20 15.93 11.46 -2.21
CA SER A 20 15.14 12.02 -3.31
C SER A 20 14.75 10.90 -4.25
N PHE A 21 13.46 10.68 -4.40
CA PHE A 21 12.88 9.71 -5.33
C PHE A 21 12.21 10.46 -6.49
N PRO A 22 12.52 10.15 -7.76
CA PRO A 22 11.90 10.83 -8.89
C PRO A 22 10.47 10.31 -9.19
N ALA A 23 10.13 9.13 -8.68
CA ALA A 23 8.86 8.45 -8.92
C ALA A 23 8.51 7.47 -7.80
N ILE A 24 7.23 7.10 -7.69
CA ILE A 24 6.72 6.04 -6.82
C ILE A 24 5.96 5.02 -7.66
N PHE A 25 6.26 3.74 -7.49
CA PHE A 25 5.47 2.64 -8.03
C PHE A 25 4.80 1.90 -6.87
N ASN A 26 3.48 2.04 -6.77
CA ASN A 26 2.72 1.50 -5.65
C ASN A 26 2.01 0.20 -6.01
N PHE A 27 2.06 -0.77 -5.11
CA PHE A 27 1.35 -2.04 -5.16
C PHE A 27 0.57 -2.20 -3.87
N GLY A 28 -0.60 -2.83 -3.93
CA GLY A 28 -1.38 -2.99 -2.71
C GLY A 28 -2.85 -3.29 -2.89
N ASP A 29 -3.58 -3.00 -1.82
CA ASP A 29 -5.02 -3.15 -1.74
C ASP A 29 -5.76 -1.80 -1.58
N SER A 30 -6.97 -1.84 -1.02
CA SER A 30 -7.81 -0.67 -0.77
C SER A 30 -7.16 0.39 0.11
N ASN A 31 -6.15 0.06 0.94
CA ASN A 31 -5.40 1.03 1.75
C ASN A 31 -4.62 2.03 0.90
N SER A 32 -4.32 1.68 -0.35
CA SER A 32 -3.52 2.51 -1.26
C SER A 32 -4.12 2.66 -2.66
N ASP A 33 -5.34 2.14 -2.90
CA ASP A 33 -6.03 2.23 -4.19
C ASP A 33 -6.49 3.66 -4.52
N THR A 34 -5.92 4.25 -5.57
CA THR A 34 -6.23 5.61 -6.04
C THR A 34 -7.33 5.67 -7.10
N GLY A 35 -8.08 4.58 -7.33
CA GLY A 35 -9.17 4.49 -8.31
C GLY A 35 -9.11 3.27 -9.25
N GLY A 36 -8.13 2.38 -9.07
CA GLY A 36 -7.93 1.20 -9.91
C GLY A 36 -9.12 0.24 -9.88
N ARG A 37 -9.71 0.01 -8.70
CA ARG A 37 -10.94 -0.80 -8.63
C ARG A 37 -12.14 -0.14 -9.29
N SER A 38 -12.25 1.19 -9.17
CA SER A 38 -13.34 1.96 -9.79
C SER A 38 -13.28 1.91 -11.31
N ALA A 39 -12.07 1.99 -11.88
CA ALA A 39 -11.86 1.91 -13.31
C ALA A 39 -12.10 0.51 -13.90
N ALA A 40 -11.86 -0.55 -13.12
CA ALA A 40 -11.82 -1.92 -13.65
C ALA A 40 -12.98 -2.83 -13.25
N ILE A 41 -13.64 -2.58 -12.11
CA ILE A 41 -14.66 -3.49 -11.56
C ILE A 41 -15.97 -2.77 -11.31
N SER A 42 -15.98 -1.86 -10.34
CA SER A 42 -17.18 -1.07 -10.01
C SER A 42 -16.79 0.20 -9.29
N GLU A 43 -17.53 1.26 -9.57
CA GLU A 43 -17.34 2.58 -9.01
C GLU A 43 -17.46 2.56 -7.48
N VAL A 44 -16.53 3.26 -6.81
CA VAL A 44 -16.58 3.50 -5.37
C VAL A 44 -17.26 4.85 -5.15
N PHE A 45 -18.51 4.80 -4.69
CA PHE A 45 -19.38 5.96 -4.51
C PHE A 45 -19.07 6.76 -3.23
N LEU A 46 -19.77 7.89 -3.09
CA LEU A 46 -19.88 8.59 -1.81
C LEU A 46 -20.28 7.60 -0.71
N PRO A 47 -19.75 7.75 0.51
CA PRO A 47 -19.11 8.95 1.05
C PRO A 47 -17.58 8.99 0.90
N ASN A 48 -17.02 8.19 -0.01
CA ASN A 48 -15.61 8.22 -0.33
C ASN A 48 -15.24 9.48 -1.14
N GLY A 49 -14.18 10.18 -0.73
CA GLY A 49 -13.75 11.46 -1.28
C GLY A 49 -14.55 12.69 -0.82
N GLU A 50 -15.47 12.58 0.14
CA GLU A 50 -16.28 13.73 0.62
C GLU A 50 -15.43 14.87 1.22
N THR A 51 -14.38 14.55 1.99
CA THR A 51 -13.52 15.54 2.66
C THR A 51 -12.43 16.07 1.74
N PHE A 52 -11.98 15.21 0.83
CA PHE A 52 -10.99 15.48 -0.20
C PHE A 52 -11.16 14.37 -1.25
N PHE A 53 -11.74 14.59 -2.42
CA PHE A 53 -11.65 15.70 -3.36
C PHE A 53 -12.98 16.49 -3.50
N GLY A 54 -13.87 16.38 -2.51
CA GLY A 54 -15.22 16.98 -2.54
C GLY A 54 -16.21 16.25 -3.45
N LYS A 55 -15.88 15.03 -3.87
CA LYS A 55 -16.69 14.17 -4.76
C LYS A 55 -16.26 12.70 -4.61
N ALA A 56 -17.07 11.78 -5.16
CA ALA A 56 -16.67 10.39 -5.32
C ALA A 56 -15.31 10.32 -6.02
N SER A 57 -14.29 9.84 -5.30
CA SER A 57 -12.90 9.85 -5.74
C SER A 57 -12.45 8.50 -6.32
N GLY A 58 -13.30 7.48 -6.23
CA GLY A 58 -12.96 6.11 -6.59
C GLY A 58 -12.06 5.38 -5.59
N ARG A 59 -11.70 6.03 -4.46
CA ARG A 59 -10.80 5.54 -3.41
C ARG A 59 -11.61 4.98 -2.24
N PHE A 60 -11.03 4.11 -1.42
CA PHE A 60 -11.69 3.58 -0.21
C PHE A 60 -11.55 4.49 1.02
N CYS A 61 -11.46 5.81 0.82
CA CYS A 61 -11.31 6.80 1.87
C CYS A 61 -12.25 7.97 1.61
N ASP A 62 -12.73 8.62 2.67
CA ASP A 62 -13.39 9.92 2.60
C ASP A 62 -12.45 11.07 2.17
N GLY A 63 -11.15 10.80 2.03
CA GLY A 63 -10.12 11.80 1.83
C GLY A 63 -8.85 11.24 1.16
N ARG A 64 -7.71 11.76 1.61
CA ARG A 64 -6.37 11.34 1.18
C ARG A 64 -5.95 10.00 1.80
N LEU A 65 -5.22 9.21 1.03
CA LEU A 65 -4.59 7.95 1.44
C LEU A 65 -3.22 8.22 2.07
N ILE A 66 -2.68 7.25 2.82
CA ILE A 66 -1.29 7.31 3.33
C ILE A 66 -0.30 7.56 2.18
N LEU A 67 -0.55 6.95 1.03
CA LEU A 67 0.23 7.13 -0.20
C LEU A 67 0.31 8.60 -0.64
N ASP A 68 -0.78 9.37 -0.52
CA ASP A 68 -0.79 10.79 -0.90
C ASP A 68 0.12 11.62 0.01
N PHE A 69 0.12 11.34 1.31
CA PHE A 69 1.02 11.99 2.26
C PHE A 69 2.49 11.62 2.03
N ILE A 70 2.77 10.39 1.57
CA ILE A 70 4.12 9.98 1.14
C ILE A 70 4.54 10.80 -0.09
N SER A 71 3.68 10.90 -1.11
CA SER A 71 3.93 11.73 -2.30
C SER A 71 4.20 13.19 -1.93
N GLU A 72 3.37 13.81 -1.08
CA GLU A 72 3.54 15.19 -0.61
C GLU A 72 4.88 15.40 0.09
N THR A 73 5.26 14.47 0.97
CA THR A 73 6.53 14.53 1.72
C THR A 73 7.74 14.46 0.79
N LEU A 74 7.61 13.75 -0.34
CA LEU A 74 8.64 13.63 -1.36
C LEU A 74 8.58 14.75 -2.42
N GLY A 75 7.61 15.66 -2.35
CA GLY A 75 7.39 16.72 -3.34
C GLY A 75 6.91 16.19 -4.70
N LEU A 76 6.22 15.05 -4.71
CA LEU A 76 5.67 14.40 -5.90
C LEU A 76 4.14 14.61 -5.99
N PRO A 77 3.54 14.58 -7.19
CA PRO A 77 2.09 14.59 -7.32
C PRO A 77 1.48 13.27 -6.82
N TYR A 78 0.16 13.27 -6.61
CA TYR A 78 -0.58 12.04 -6.32
C TYR A 78 -0.52 11.08 -7.50
N LEU A 79 -0.40 9.79 -7.20
CA LEU A 79 -0.32 8.77 -8.23
C LEU A 79 -1.68 8.56 -8.91
N ASN A 80 -1.65 8.40 -10.23
CA ASN A 80 -2.77 7.87 -10.99
C ASN A 80 -2.80 6.34 -10.93
N ALA A 81 -4.01 5.78 -10.90
CA ALA A 81 -4.20 4.34 -11.01
C ALA A 81 -3.80 3.87 -12.42
N TYR A 82 -3.05 2.78 -12.51
CA TYR A 82 -2.63 2.18 -13.78
C TYR A 82 -3.83 1.78 -14.66
N LEU A 83 -4.90 1.30 -14.02
CA LEU A 83 -6.12 0.86 -14.70
C LEU A 83 -7.04 2.03 -15.14
N ASP A 84 -6.79 3.25 -14.64
CA ASP A 84 -7.54 4.43 -15.05
C ASP A 84 -6.75 5.21 -16.10
N SER A 85 -7.18 5.11 -17.37
CA SER A 85 -6.49 5.73 -18.50
C SER A 85 -6.86 7.20 -18.70
N MET A 86 -7.95 7.69 -18.11
CA MET A 86 -8.50 8.99 -18.42
C MET A 86 -7.70 10.11 -17.74
N GLY A 87 -6.93 10.86 -18.55
CA GLY A 87 -6.16 12.01 -18.06
C GLY A 87 -4.99 11.64 -17.15
N ALA A 88 -4.56 10.38 -17.15
CA ALA A 88 -3.50 9.90 -16.28
C ALA A 88 -2.13 10.53 -16.63
N ASN A 89 -1.37 10.84 -15.58
CA ASN A 89 0.02 11.29 -15.69
C ASN A 89 0.94 10.35 -14.91
N PHE A 90 1.73 9.56 -15.63
CA PHE A 90 2.64 8.58 -15.07
C PHE A 90 4.10 9.04 -15.02
N TRP A 91 4.37 10.32 -15.26
CA TRP A 91 5.72 10.87 -15.23
C TRP A 91 6.43 10.63 -13.89
N HIS A 92 5.68 10.71 -12.78
CA HIS A 92 6.17 10.46 -11.42
C HIS A 92 5.76 9.08 -10.87
N GLY A 93 5.47 8.14 -11.76
CA GLY A 93 5.14 6.77 -11.41
C GLY A 93 3.66 6.44 -11.50
N ALA A 94 3.28 5.26 -11.03
CA ALA A 94 1.94 4.69 -11.24
C ALA A 94 1.51 3.85 -10.04
N ASN A 95 0.20 3.72 -9.86
CA ASN A 95 -0.38 2.91 -8.80
C ASN A 95 -1.09 1.67 -9.36
N PHE A 96 -0.61 0.48 -8.99
CA PHE A 96 -1.16 -0.81 -9.40
C PHE A 96 -2.08 -1.43 -8.34
N ALA A 97 -2.23 -0.78 -7.18
CA ALA A 97 -3.11 -1.26 -6.11
C ALA A 97 -4.58 -1.24 -6.54
N THR A 98 -5.34 -2.25 -6.10
CA THR A 98 -6.80 -2.28 -6.27
C THR A 98 -7.49 -2.78 -5.00
N GLY A 99 -8.66 -2.22 -4.68
CA GLY A 99 -9.44 -2.64 -3.53
C GLY A 99 -9.73 -4.14 -3.50
N GLY A 100 -9.53 -4.76 -2.34
CA GLY A 100 -9.75 -6.21 -2.12
C GLY A 100 -8.61 -7.12 -2.60
N SER A 101 -7.52 -6.57 -3.15
CA SER A 101 -6.36 -7.35 -3.56
C SER A 101 -5.73 -8.11 -2.40
N SER A 102 -5.39 -9.37 -2.69
CA SER A 102 -4.62 -10.27 -1.82
C SER A 102 -3.26 -10.54 -2.45
N ILE A 103 -2.32 -11.06 -1.66
CA ILE A 103 -1.04 -11.53 -2.19
C ILE A 103 -1.27 -12.73 -3.09
N ARG A 104 -2.04 -13.72 -2.61
CA ARG A 104 -2.38 -14.93 -3.38
C ARG A 104 -3.65 -14.75 -4.22
N PRO A 105 -3.82 -15.54 -5.30
CA PRO A 105 -5.09 -15.60 -6.01
C PRO A 105 -6.22 -16.17 -5.13
N GLY A 106 -7.47 -15.90 -5.52
CA GLY A 106 -8.68 -16.48 -4.92
C GLY A 106 -9.38 -15.62 -3.85
N GLY A 107 -8.79 -14.49 -3.46
CA GLY A 107 -9.44 -13.52 -2.56
C GLY A 107 -10.55 -12.70 -3.22
N TYR A 108 -10.82 -11.50 -2.69
CA TYR A 108 -11.94 -10.65 -3.13
C TYR A 108 -11.75 -9.97 -4.49
N SER A 109 -10.51 -9.89 -4.98
CA SER A 109 -10.16 -9.18 -6.22
C SER A 109 -9.38 -10.10 -7.16
N PRO A 110 -9.66 -10.04 -8.48
CA PRO A 110 -8.84 -10.76 -9.46
C PRO A 110 -7.44 -10.17 -9.60
N PHE A 111 -7.20 -8.93 -9.14
CA PHE A 111 -5.91 -8.24 -9.24
C PHE A 111 -5.03 -8.53 -8.01
N HIS A 112 -4.76 -9.82 -7.76
CA HIS A 112 -3.79 -10.22 -6.73
C HIS A 112 -2.36 -9.76 -7.08
N LEU A 113 -1.44 -9.84 -6.13
CA LEU A 113 -0.13 -9.18 -6.24
C LEU A 113 0.67 -9.56 -7.49
N GLU A 114 0.64 -10.82 -7.93
CA GLU A 114 1.31 -11.25 -9.16
C GLU A 114 0.70 -10.63 -10.43
N ILE A 115 -0.61 -10.36 -10.44
CA ILE A 115 -1.25 -9.62 -11.54
C ILE A 115 -0.80 -8.16 -11.54
N GLN A 116 -0.70 -7.53 -10.37
CA GLN A 116 -0.16 -6.18 -10.26
C GLN A 116 1.30 -6.10 -10.73
N LEU A 117 2.11 -7.13 -10.41
CA LEU A 117 3.46 -7.27 -10.96
C LEU A 117 3.46 -7.40 -12.49
N ALA A 118 2.58 -8.23 -13.06
CA ALA A 118 2.47 -8.40 -14.51
C ALA A 118 2.06 -7.08 -15.21
N GLN A 119 1.14 -6.33 -14.59
CA GLN A 119 0.75 -4.99 -15.04
C GLN A 119 1.95 -4.04 -15.01
N PHE A 120 2.74 -4.02 -13.94
CA PHE A 120 3.96 -3.22 -13.84
C PHE A 120 4.99 -3.59 -14.92
N LYS A 121 5.26 -4.88 -15.13
CA LYS A 121 6.20 -5.34 -16.17
C LYS A 121 5.78 -4.88 -17.56
N ARG A 122 4.49 -5.03 -17.88
CA ARG A 122 3.92 -4.53 -19.15
C ARG A 122 4.04 -3.02 -19.24
N PHE A 123 3.64 -2.29 -18.20
CA PHE A 123 3.71 -0.83 -18.12
C PHE A 123 5.13 -0.32 -18.37
N LYS A 124 6.11 -0.86 -17.65
CA LYS A 124 7.52 -0.48 -17.79
C LYS A 124 8.04 -0.74 -19.20
N SER A 125 7.77 -1.92 -19.76
CA SER A 125 8.20 -2.29 -21.12
C SER A 125 7.60 -1.36 -22.18
N GLN A 126 6.28 -1.16 -22.15
CA GLN A 126 5.56 -0.33 -23.12
C GLN A 126 5.96 1.14 -23.04
N THR A 127 6.02 1.70 -21.83
CA THR A 127 6.39 3.10 -21.64
C THR A 127 7.84 3.37 -22.02
N THR A 128 8.75 2.43 -21.79
CA THR A 128 10.15 2.53 -22.22
C THR A 128 10.27 2.55 -23.74
N ALA A 129 9.60 1.64 -24.44
CA ALA A 129 9.59 1.60 -25.90
C ALA A 129 9.02 2.90 -26.51
N LEU A 130 7.89 3.37 -25.98
CA LEU A 130 7.27 4.61 -26.43
C LEU A 130 8.16 5.84 -26.14
N TYR A 131 8.81 5.89 -24.98
CA TYR A 131 9.74 6.96 -24.63
C TYR A 131 10.92 7.03 -25.62
N GLN A 132 11.47 5.88 -26.04
CA GLN A 132 12.55 5.83 -27.03
C GLN A 132 12.09 6.27 -28.42
N GLN A 133 10.92 5.80 -28.88
CA GLN A 133 10.35 6.19 -30.18
C GLN A 133 10.14 7.71 -30.28
N LEU A 134 9.61 8.33 -29.22
CA LEU A 134 9.38 9.77 -29.19
C LEU A 134 10.68 10.59 -29.17
N ASN A 135 11.74 10.05 -28.57
CA ASN A 135 13.06 10.71 -28.54
C ASN A 135 13.81 10.63 -29.88
N HIS A 136 13.64 9.56 -30.66
CA HIS A 136 14.34 9.38 -31.94
C HIS A 136 13.91 10.40 -33.02
N ASN A 137 12.71 10.98 -32.90
CA ASN A 137 12.12 11.84 -33.93
C ASN A 137 12.18 13.34 -33.65
N CYS A 138 12.86 13.83 -32.61
CA CYS A 138 12.61 15.20 -32.16
C CYS A 138 13.84 16.12 -32.02
N THR A 139 13.88 17.09 -32.95
CA THR A 139 14.31 18.49 -32.79
C THR A 139 13.44 19.28 -31.80
N THR A 140 12.43 18.65 -31.19
CA THR A 140 11.63 19.18 -30.08
C THR A 140 12.09 18.54 -28.76
N PRO A 141 12.30 19.31 -27.67
CA PRO A 141 12.46 18.73 -26.34
C PRO A 141 11.27 17.80 -26.06
N PRO A 142 11.39 16.77 -25.21
CA PRO A 142 10.28 15.91 -24.81
C PRO A 142 9.25 16.73 -24.02
N PHE A 143 8.47 17.53 -24.73
CA PHE A 143 7.48 18.45 -24.20
C PHE A 143 6.29 17.58 -23.82
N LYS A 144 6.05 17.43 -22.52
CA LYS A 144 4.79 16.92 -21.94
C LYS A 144 4.47 15.44 -22.22
N SER A 145 5.44 14.52 -22.24
CA SER A 145 5.03 13.11 -22.17
C SER A 145 4.61 12.79 -20.74
N ASN A 146 3.36 12.33 -20.55
CA ASN A 146 2.86 11.79 -19.28
C ASN A 146 3.48 10.41 -18.95
N LEU A 147 4.65 10.10 -19.52
CA LEU A 147 5.30 8.80 -19.46
C LEU A 147 6.43 8.82 -18.43
N PRO A 148 6.65 7.71 -17.71
CA PRO A 148 7.81 7.58 -16.83
C PRO A 148 9.10 7.61 -17.65
N ARG A 149 10.16 8.21 -17.09
CA ARG A 149 11.49 8.16 -17.72
C ARG A 149 12.14 6.81 -17.43
N PRO A 150 12.76 6.13 -18.41
CA PRO A 150 13.36 4.80 -18.20
C PRO A 150 14.38 4.75 -17.04
N LYS A 151 15.16 5.82 -16.85
CA LYS A 151 16.15 5.93 -15.76
C LYS A 151 15.53 6.05 -14.36
N ASP A 152 14.26 6.40 -14.25
CA ASP A 152 13.59 6.62 -12.97
C ASP A 152 13.15 5.30 -12.33
N PHE A 153 12.90 4.24 -13.11
CA PHE A 153 12.53 2.92 -12.57
C PHE A 153 13.56 2.41 -11.55
N SER A 154 14.86 2.54 -11.82
CA SER A 154 15.89 2.09 -10.87
C SER A 154 16.13 3.01 -9.68
N LYS A 155 15.53 4.20 -9.70
CA LYS A 155 15.65 5.23 -8.66
C LYS A 155 14.36 5.46 -7.90
N ALA A 156 13.26 4.82 -8.31
CA ALA A 156 11.94 5.01 -7.73
C ALA A 156 11.79 4.34 -6.36
N LEU A 157 10.82 4.83 -5.59
CA LEU A 157 10.35 4.17 -4.38
C LEU A 157 9.25 3.16 -4.75
N TYR A 158 9.40 1.92 -4.28
CA TYR A 158 8.42 0.86 -4.47
C TYR A 158 7.66 0.65 -3.16
N THR A 159 6.40 1.08 -3.11
CA THR A 159 5.56 0.96 -1.92
C THR A 159 4.66 -0.27 -2.03
N ILE A 160 4.53 -1.04 -0.95
CA ILE A 160 3.71 -2.25 -0.91
C ILE A 160 2.89 -2.29 0.39
N ASP A 161 1.57 -2.22 0.29
CA ASP A 161 0.60 -2.37 1.40
C ASP A 161 -0.45 -3.42 1.01
N ILE A 162 -0.21 -4.67 1.42
CA ILE A 162 -1.02 -5.83 1.03
C ILE A 162 -0.88 -6.96 2.05
N GLY A 163 -1.82 -7.91 2.03
CA GLY A 163 -1.83 -9.11 2.87
C GLY A 163 -2.98 -9.15 3.87
N GLN A 164 -3.60 -8.00 4.16
CA GLN A 164 -4.76 -7.94 5.07
C GLN A 164 -5.95 -8.73 4.52
N ASN A 165 -6.19 -8.66 3.20
CA ASN A 165 -7.27 -9.39 2.55
C ASN A 165 -7.06 -10.90 2.52
N ASP A 166 -5.81 -11.39 2.48
CA ASP A 166 -5.52 -12.83 2.60
C ASP A 166 -5.99 -13.38 3.94
N LEU A 167 -5.74 -12.62 5.02
CA LEU A 167 -6.19 -12.98 6.37
C LEU A 167 -7.72 -12.85 6.52
N ALA A 168 -8.29 -11.73 6.06
CA ALA A 168 -9.74 -11.49 6.11
C ALA A 168 -10.54 -12.58 5.39
N TYR A 169 -10.11 -12.93 4.17
CA TYR A 169 -10.72 -13.98 3.38
C TYR A 169 -10.57 -15.33 4.06
N GLY A 170 -9.40 -15.61 4.63
CA GLY A 170 -9.16 -16.81 5.44
C GLY A 170 -10.16 -16.93 6.59
N PHE A 171 -10.38 -15.87 7.37
CA PHE A 171 -11.33 -15.91 8.50
C PHE A 171 -12.78 -16.19 8.09
N GLN A 172 -13.19 -15.78 6.88
CA GLN A 172 -14.54 -16.06 6.37
C GLN A 172 -14.75 -17.52 5.95
N HIS A 173 -13.68 -18.17 5.45
CA HIS A 173 -13.79 -19.48 4.81
C HIS A 173 -13.18 -20.60 5.64
N THR A 174 -12.48 -20.26 6.72
CA THR A 174 -11.79 -21.21 7.57
C THR A 174 -11.70 -20.74 9.03
N ASN A 175 -10.77 -21.30 9.82
CA ASN A 175 -10.52 -20.92 11.21
C ASN A 175 -9.13 -20.29 11.39
N GLU A 176 -8.91 -19.65 12.53
CA GLU A 176 -7.67 -18.91 12.81
C GLU A 176 -6.41 -19.78 12.71
N GLU A 177 -6.48 -21.06 13.10
CA GLU A 177 -5.34 -22.00 13.01
C GLU A 177 -4.95 -22.26 11.55
N LYS A 178 -5.93 -22.50 10.68
CA LYS A 178 -5.69 -22.70 9.24
C LYS A 178 -5.21 -21.42 8.57
N VAL A 179 -5.69 -20.24 9.00
CA VAL A 179 -5.15 -18.96 8.51
C VAL A 179 -3.67 -18.82 8.89
N VAL A 180 -3.30 -19.07 10.14
CA VAL A 180 -1.90 -19.04 10.59
C VAL A 180 -1.03 -20.00 9.79
N ALA A 181 -1.51 -21.23 9.56
CA ALA A 181 -0.79 -22.23 8.77
C ALA A 181 -0.55 -21.80 7.31
N SER A 182 -1.37 -20.89 6.77
CA SER A 182 -1.23 -20.40 5.39
C SER A 182 -0.27 -19.22 5.23
N ILE A 183 0.17 -18.58 6.32
CA ILE A 183 1.05 -17.40 6.29
C ILE A 183 2.37 -17.66 5.55
N PRO A 184 3.08 -18.80 5.75
CA PRO A 184 4.31 -19.08 5.01
C PRO A 184 4.12 -19.08 3.49
N ASP A 185 3.03 -19.69 3.00
CA ASP A 185 2.73 -19.74 1.57
C ASP A 185 2.39 -18.36 1.01
N ILE A 186 1.61 -17.56 1.75
CA ILE A 186 1.30 -16.18 1.39
C ILE A 186 2.61 -15.38 1.24
N LEU A 187 3.50 -15.47 2.23
CA LEU A 187 4.74 -14.72 2.23
C LEU A 187 5.78 -15.25 1.23
N ASN A 188 5.69 -16.51 0.83
CA ASN A 188 6.50 -17.06 -0.25
C ASN A 188 6.16 -16.39 -1.59
N VAL A 189 4.87 -16.20 -1.90
CA VAL A 189 4.42 -15.46 -3.08
C VAL A 189 4.86 -14.00 -3.01
N PHE A 190 4.71 -13.35 -1.85
CA PHE A 190 5.21 -11.98 -1.64
C PHE A 190 6.71 -11.87 -1.94
N SER A 191 7.51 -12.78 -1.36
CA SER A 191 8.96 -12.83 -1.59
C SER A 191 9.30 -13.00 -3.07
N GLY A 192 8.59 -13.89 -3.78
CA GLY A 192 8.73 -14.08 -5.21
C GLY A 192 8.49 -12.80 -6.01
N VAL A 193 7.42 -12.06 -5.70
CA VAL A 193 7.13 -10.78 -6.36
C VAL A 193 8.22 -9.74 -6.10
N VAL A 194 8.72 -9.64 -4.87
CA VAL A 194 9.82 -8.70 -4.55
C VAL A 194 11.10 -9.05 -5.33
N HIS A 195 11.42 -10.35 -5.44
CA HIS A 195 12.54 -10.82 -6.29
C HIS A 195 12.35 -10.41 -7.74
N GLU A 196 11.14 -10.55 -8.29
CA GLU A 196 10.85 -10.15 -9.66
C GLU A 196 10.92 -8.62 -9.86
N LEU A 197 10.41 -7.82 -8.92
CA LEU A 197 10.57 -6.36 -8.95
C LEU A 197 12.05 -5.96 -8.91
N TYR A 198 12.87 -6.66 -8.12
CA TYR A 198 14.31 -6.43 -8.08
C TYR A 198 14.99 -6.75 -9.42
N LYS A 199 14.62 -7.85 -10.08
CA LYS A 199 15.08 -8.17 -11.45
C LYS A 199 14.66 -7.08 -12.45
N GLU A 200 13.48 -6.49 -12.24
CA GLU A 200 13.01 -5.33 -12.98
C GLU A 200 13.67 -3.99 -12.56
N GLY A 201 14.72 -4.02 -11.75
CA GLY A 201 15.51 -2.84 -11.43
C GLY A 201 15.05 -2.07 -10.19
N ALA A 202 14.03 -2.53 -9.45
CA ALA A 202 13.64 -1.91 -8.19
C ALA A 202 14.76 -1.99 -7.15
N ARG A 203 15.04 -0.88 -6.45
CA ARG A 203 16.14 -0.78 -5.46
C ARG A 203 15.74 -0.20 -4.11
N ALA A 204 14.58 0.45 -3.99
CA ALA A 204 14.12 0.99 -2.71
C ALA A 204 12.69 0.51 -2.45
N PHE A 205 12.53 -0.31 -1.41
CA PHE A 205 11.25 -0.91 -1.03
C PHE A 205 10.76 -0.34 0.29
N TRP A 206 9.50 0.08 0.30
CA TRP A 206 8.76 0.57 1.46
C TRP A 206 7.56 -0.33 1.69
N ILE A 207 7.68 -1.22 2.68
CA ILE A 207 6.75 -2.32 2.90
C ILE A 207 5.96 -2.02 4.18
N HIS A 208 4.65 -1.97 4.07
CA HIS A 208 3.75 -1.89 5.21
C HIS A 208 3.45 -3.29 5.75
N ASN A 209 3.47 -3.45 7.07
CA ASN A 209 2.85 -4.61 7.69
C ASN A 209 1.31 -4.42 7.76
N THR A 210 0.58 -5.48 8.11
CA THR A 210 -0.89 -5.41 8.19
C THR A 210 -1.35 -4.66 9.43
N GLY A 211 -2.51 -4.00 9.34
CA GLY A 211 -3.13 -3.32 10.48
C GLY A 211 -3.72 -4.29 11.52
N PRO A 212 -4.26 -3.78 12.64
CA PRO A 212 -4.96 -4.58 13.63
C PRO A 212 -6.32 -5.02 13.08
N ILE A 213 -6.33 -6.09 12.29
CA ILE A 213 -7.50 -6.56 11.53
C ILE A 213 -8.69 -6.90 12.43
N GLY A 214 -8.45 -7.32 13.67
CA GLY A 214 -9.48 -7.57 14.67
C GLY A 214 -10.21 -6.31 15.15
N CYS A 215 -9.66 -5.12 14.89
CA CYS A 215 -10.30 -3.84 15.19
C CYS A 215 -11.17 -3.30 14.04
N LEU A 216 -11.20 -3.96 12.87
CA LEU A 216 -12.08 -3.57 11.78
C LEU A 216 -13.55 -3.78 12.20
N PRO A 217 -14.47 -2.86 11.89
CA PRO A 217 -15.90 -3.09 12.14
C PRO A 217 -16.38 -4.39 11.51
N TYR A 218 -15.90 -4.71 10.31
CA TYR A 218 -16.11 -6.00 9.66
C TYR A 218 -15.78 -7.18 10.59
N SER A 219 -14.58 -7.22 11.15
CA SER A 219 -14.19 -8.28 12.09
C SER A 219 -15.10 -8.32 13.32
N VAL A 220 -15.52 -7.17 13.86
CA VAL A 220 -16.35 -7.13 15.07
C VAL A 220 -17.79 -7.59 14.80
N ILE A 221 -18.37 -7.22 13.65
CA ILE A 221 -19.75 -7.53 13.27
C ILE A 221 -19.90 -9.02 12.94
N TYR A 222 -19.00 -9.57 12.13
CA TYR A 222 -19.11 -10.94 11.64
C TYR A 222 -18.50 -11.98 12.58
N TYR A 223 -17.74 -11.54 13.59
CA TYR A 223 -17.25 -12.46 14.61
C TYR A 223 -18.40 -12.89 15.51
N GLN A 224 -18.69 -14.19 15.52
CA GLN A 224 -19.65 -14.79 16.45
C GLN A 224 -19.24 -14.42 17.87
N GLN A 225 -20.00 -13.51 18.50
CA GLN A 225 -19.61 -12.81 19.72
C GLN A 225 -19.38 -13.79 20.87
N LYS A 226 -18.13 -14.20 21.07
CA LYS A 226 -17.69 -14.89 22.28
C LYS A 226 -17.18 -13.82 23.25
N PRO A 227 -17.88 -13.55 24.38
CA PRO A 227 -17.61 -12.39 25.25
C PRO A 227 -16.16 -12.26 25.73
N ARG A 228 -15.42 -13.37 25.79
CA ARG A 228 -14.02 -13.41 26.24
C ARG A 228 -13.00 -13.13 25.14
N ASN A 229 -13.41 -12.96 23.90
CA ASN A 229 -12.51 -12.85 22.74
C ASN A 229 -12.26 -11.41 22.29
N LEU A 230 -12.94 -10.42 22.88
CA LEU A 230 -12.62 -9.01 22.67
C LEU A 230 -11.54 -8.53 23.65
N ASP A 231 -10.73 -7.56 23.23
CA ASP A 231 -9.85 -6.79 24.13
C ASP A 231 -10.60 -5.61 24.76
N ARG A 232 -9.91 -4.84 25.62
CA ARG A 232 -10.49 -3.69 26.32
C ARG A 232 -10.95 -2.55 25.40
N TYR A 233 -10.58 -2.59 24.11
CA TYR A 233 -10.92 -1.61 23.10
C TYR A 233 -11.97 -2.12 22.11
N GLY A 234 -12.50 -3.34 22.32
CA GLY A 234 -13.52 -3.95 21.47
C GLY A 234 -12.96 -4.67 20.25
N CYS A 235 -11.64 -4.85 20.15
CA CYS A 235 -11.04 -5.57 19.02
C CYS A 235 -11.06 -7.10 19.26
N VAL A 236 -11.29 -7.86 18.19
CA VAL A 236 -11.24 -9.33 18.19
C VAL A 236 -9.81 -9.82 18.40
N LYS A 237 -9.48 -10.30 19.61
CA LYS A 237 -8.13 -10.74 20.00
C LYS A 237 -7.56 -11.85 19.09
N PRO A 238 -8.31 -12.92 18.76
CA PRO A 238 -7.77 -13.97 17.89
C PRO A 238 -7.31 -13.44 16.53
N HIS A 239 -8.14 -12.60 15.88
CA HIS A 239 -7.78 -11.98 14.59
C HIS A 239 -6.54 -11.09 14.70
N ASN A 240 -6.43 -10.28 15.77
CA ASN A 240 -5.25 -9.46 16.02
C ASN A 240 -3.99 -10.29 16.27
N LYS A 241 -4.09 -11.45 16.93
CA LYS A 241 -2.95 -12.36 17.10
C LYS A 241 -2.46 -12.91 15.76
N VAL A 242 -3.37 -13.28 14.87
CA VAL A 242 -3.01 -13.76 13.52
C VAL A 242 -2.35 -12.65 12.71
N ALA A 243 -2.85 -11.41 12.76
CA ALA A 243 -2.21 -10.27 12.11
C ALA A 243 -0.79 -10.00 12.66
N GLN A 244 -0.60 -10.12 13.97
CA GLN A 244 0.73 -10.00 14.61
C GLN A 244 1.68 -11.12 14.16
N GLU A 245 1.19 -12.36 14.04
CA GLU A 245 1.99 -13.48 13.53
C GLU A 245 2.38 -13.28 12.07
N PHE A 246 1.46 -12.81 11.22
CA PHE A 246 1.76 -12.42 9.83
C PHE A 246 2.86 -11.34 9.80
N ASN A 247 2.71 -10.29 10.61
CA ASN A 247 3.66 -9.18 10.65
C ASN A 247 5.05 -9.60 11.13
N LYS A 248 5.11 -10.55 12.08
CA LYS A 248 6.37 -11.15 12.54
C LYS A 248 7.06 -11.92 11.40
N GLN A 249 6.35 -12.82 10.73
CA GLN A 249 6.93 -13.60 9.63
C GLN A 249 7.29 -12.70 8.42
N LEU A 250 6.50 -11.67 8.12
CA LEU A 250 6.82 -10.68 7.09
C LEU A 250 8.15 -9.97 7.40
N LYS A 251 8.38 -9.60 8.67
CA LYS A 251 9.65 -9.01 9.09
C LYS A 251 10.82 -9.96 8.85
N ASP A 252 10.66 -11.23 9.16
CA ASP A 252 11.69 -12.26 8.92
C ASP A 252 11.97 -12.43 7.42
N VAL A 253 10.93 -12.41 6.58
CA VAL A 253 11.06 -12.44 5.12
C VAL A 253 11.79 -11.21 4.59
N VAL A 254 11.47 -10.01 5.09
CA VAL A 254 12.18 -8.77 4.71
C VAL A 254 13.66 -8.81 5.13
N ILE A 255 13.98 -9.38 6.28
CA ILE A 255 15.38 -9.59 6.71
C ILE A 255 16.12 -10.51 5.72
N LYS A 256 15.49 -11.62 5.31
CA LYS A 256 16.04 -12.53 4.30
C LYS A 256 16.22 -11.85 2.94
N LEU A 257 15.22 -11.10 2.48
CA LEU A 257 15.29 -10.33 1.23
C LEU A 257 16.43 -9.33 1.24
N ARG A 258 16.65 -8.62 2.37
CA ARG A 258 17.78 -7.69 2.51
C ARG A 258 19.14 -8.39 2.35
N ALA A 259 19.29 -9.61 2.86
CA ALA A 259 20.51 -10.40 2.71
C ALA A 259 20.69 -10.93 1.27
N GLN A 260 19.59 -11.32 0.61
CA GLN A 260 19.60 -11.88 -0.73
C GLN A 260 19.73 -10.83 -1.84
N LEU A 261 19.32 -9.59 -1.58
CA LEU A 261 19.21 -8.51 -2.56
C LEU A 261 20.11 -7.33 -2.14
N PRO A 262 21.45 -7.46 -2.23
CA PRO A 262 22.41 -6.56 -1.60
C PRO A 262 22.41 -5.13 -2.15
N HIS A 263 21.85 -4.92 -3.35
CA HIS A 263 21.73 -3.57 -3.94
C HIS A 263 20.39 -2.90 -3.64
N ALA A 264 19.49 -3.55 -2.88
CA ALA A 264 18.21 -2.99 -2.51
C ALA A 264 18.16 -2.55 -1.04
N ALA A 265 17.52 -1.42 -0.79
CA ALA A 265 17.15 -0.96 0.52
C ALA A 265 15.70 -1.39 0.84
N PHE A 266 15.49 -1.85 2.07
CA PHE A 266 14.18 -2.28 2.56
C PHE A 266 13.83 -1.56 3.84
N THR A 267 12.72 -0.83 3.81
CA THR A 267 12.06 -0.23 4.98
C THR A 267 10.78 -1.00 5.26
N CYS A 268 10.66 -1.54 6.47
CA CYS A 268 9.43 -2.16 6.95
C CYS A 268 8.76 -1.21 7.95
N VAL A 269 7.51 -0.83 7.69
CA VAL A 269 6.75 0.12 8.51
C VAL A 269 5.77 -0.63 9.38
N ASP A 270 5.83 -0.36 10.69
CA ASP A 270 4.91 -0.91 11.66
C ASP A 270 3.57 -0.16 11.70
N VAL A 271 2.79 -0.39 10.66
CA VAL A 271 1.44 0.15 10.50
C VAL A 271 0.51 -0.41 11.57
N TYR A 272 0.67 -1.66 12.00
CA TYR A 272 -0.11 -2.26 13.10
C TYR A 272 -0.11 -1.37 14.34
N SER A 273 1.08 -1.07 14.88
CA SER A 273 1.21 -0.34 16.13
C SER A 273 0.64 1.07 16.03
N VAL A 274 0.84 1.74 14.90
CA VAL A 274 0.28 3.09 14.64
C VAL A 274 -1.25 3.03 14.63
N LYS A 275 -1.84 2.13 13.85
CA LYS A 275 -3.30 2.00 13.72
C LYS A 275 -3.92 1.57 15.07
N TYR A 276 -3.32 0.62 15.78
CA TYR A 276 -3.81 0.17 17.09
C TYR A 276 -3.71 1.27 18.14
N SER A 277 -2.65 2.08 18.12
CA SER A 277 -2.52 3.23 19.01
C SER A 277 -3.67 4.22 18.82
N LEU A 278 -4.07 4.50 17.58
CA LEU A 278 -5.19 5.39 17.28
C LEU A 278 -6.52 4.84 17.84
N VAL A 279 -6.77 3.54 17.68
CA VAL A 279 -7.96 2.88 18.26
C VAL A 279 -7.93 2.95 19.79
N SER A 280 -6.77 2.65 20.40
CA SER A 280 -6.60 2.62 21.85
C SER A 280 -6.76 3.98 22.54
N GLN A 281 -6.53 5.07 21.79
CA GLN A 281 -6.57 6.47 22.26
C GLN A 281 -7.73 7.25 21.64
N ALA A 282 -8.70 6.57 21.01
CA ALA A 282 -9.75 7.23 20.24
C ALA A 282 -10.56 8.26 21.05
N LYS A 283 -10.76 8.02 22.36
CA LYS A 283 -11.46 8.96 23.26
C LYS A 283 -10.69 10.27 23.46
N ASP A 284 -9.38 10.19 23.58
CA ASP A 284 -8.53 11.36 23.83
C ASP A 284 -8.31 12.16 22.55
N LEU A 285 -8.13 11.44 21.43
CA LEU A 285 -8.01 12.05 20.12
C LEU A 285 -9.34 12.71 19.73
N GLY A 286 -10.48 12.02 19.83
CA GLY A 286 -11.79 12.55 19.44
C GLY A 286 -12.25 13.80 20.22
N ASN A 287 -11.76 14.00 21.45
CA ASN A 287 -12.11 15.16 22.28
C ASN A 287 -11.21 16.39 22.09
N SER A 288 -10.09 16.25 21.38
CA SER A 288 -9.22 17.39 21.13
C SER A 288 -9.82 18.27 20.02
N ARG A 289 -10.21 19.51 20.36
CA ARG A 289 -10.52 20.61 19.40
C ARG A 289 -9.36 20.96 18.46
N LYS A 290 -8.25 20.23 18.55
CA LYS A 290 -7.05 20.27 17.71
C LYS A 290 -6.61 18.85 17.36
N THR A 291 -7.49 18.08 16.73
CA THR A 291 -7.09 16.80 16.15
C THR A 291 -6.27 17.07 14.89
N ASN A 292 -5.03 16.57 14.87
CA ASN A 292 -4.27 16.41 13.63
C ASN A 292 -5.16 15.68 12.62
N HIS A 293 -5.39 16.30 11.45
CA HIS A 293 -6.28 15.80 10.39
C HIS A 293 -6.08 14.30 10.09
N ASN A 294 -4.86 13.78 10.21
CA ASN A 294 -4.51 12.39 9.94
C ASN A 294 -5.16 11.37 10.90
N ALA A 295 -5.48 11.75 12.14
CA ALA A 295 -6.09 10.83 13.11
C ALA A 295 -7.60 10.65 12.89
N VAL A 296 -8.29 11.70 12.39
CA VAL A 296 -9.74 11.68 12.11
C VAL A 296 -10.03 10.97 10.78
N ILE A 297 -9.18 11.16 9.77
CA ILE A 297 -9.25 10.45 8.48
C ILE A 297 -9.12 8.93 8.70
N PHE A 298 -8.21 8.52 9.59
CA PHE A 298 -7.96 7.11 9.86
C PHE A 298 -9.12 6.39 10.57
N LEU A 299 -9.79 7.08 11.50
CA LEU A 299 -10.96 6.53 12.20
C LEU A 299 -12.21 6.45 11.30
N ARG A 300 -12.35 7.38 10.35
CA ARG A 300 -13.45 7.39 9.37
C ARG A 300 -13.29 6.36 8.25
N PHE A 301 -12.05 6.06 7.83
CA PHE A 301 -11.73 4.95 6.93
C PHE A 301 -12.21 3.59 7.49
N PHE A 302 -12.06 3.39 8.80
CA PHE A 302 -12.52 2.15 9.46
C PHE A 302 -14.04 2.04 9.52
N LEU A 303 -14.79 3.13 9.75
CA LEU A 303 -16.25 3.10 9.91
C LEU A 303 -17.05 2.95 8.61
N LYS A 304 -16.44 3.20 7.44
CA LYS A 304 -17.14 3.23 6.14
C LYS A 304 -16.95 1.97 5.27
N LEU A 305 -16.16 0.99 5.70
CA LEU A 305 -16.06 -0.33 5.04
C LEU A 305 -17.34 -1.20 5.21
N ASN A 306 -18.47 -0.62 5.58
CA ASN A 306 -19.77 -1.30 5.75
C ASN A 306 -20.57 -1.46 4.44
N HIS A 307 -19.98 -1.18 3.28
CA HIS A 307 -20.63 -1.38 1.97
C HIS A 307 -19.66 -1.85 0.88
N VAL A 308 -19.00 -2.99 1.11
CA VAL A 308 -18.54 -3.90 0.04
C VAL A 308 -18.97 -5.31 0.42
#